data_AF-A0A6P0TGU5-F1
#
_entry.id   AF-A0A6P0TGU5-F1
#
_cell.length_a   1.000
_cell.length_b   1.000
_cell.length_c   1.000
_cell.angle_alpha   90.00
_cell.angle_beta   90.00
_cell.angle_gamma   90.00
#
_symmetry.space_group_name_H-M   'P 1'
#
loop_
_entity.id
_entity.type
_entity.pdbx_description
1 polymer ?
#
loop_
_entity_poly.entity_id
_entity_poly.type
_entity_poly.pdbx_seq_one_letter_code
_entity_poly.pdbx_strand_id
1 'polypeptide(L)'
;EKNGRVSGLWRYTELSQEIIDSGWLGKEGALEDEILATEARLGIELPPSYRNFLKVTNGWNNWQLGVLGFYSLEDIIWFRQNNSDWIETYLDGSDDEDQVDDEDYFIYGKLQDEYSFRVEYLESALQISMAQESEVILLNPEIIHEQEWEAWIFSDHIGVKRYCSFSEMIQRRGLVNEWV
;
A
#
# COMPACT_ATOMS: atom_id res chain seq x y z
N GLU A 1 -19.66 -10.05 -44.90
CA GLU A 1 -19.23 -10.85 -43.73
C GLU A 1 -18.75 -9.91 -42.62
N LYS A 2 -18.76 -10.40 -41.38
CA LYS A 2 -18.90 -9.59 -40.16
C LYS A 2 -17.65 -8.77 -39.81
N ASN A 3 -17.85 -7.46 -39.64
CA ASN A 3 -16.98 -6.54 -38.92
C ASN A 3 -16.80 -7.01 -37.47
N GLY A 4 -15.61 -7.54 -37.13
CA GLY A 4 -15.21 -7.80 -35.75
C GLY A 4 -14.66 -6.53 -35.12
N ARG A 5 -15.52 -5.77 -34.43
CA ARG A 5 -15.08 -4.79 -33.42
C ARG A 5 -14.42 -5.57 -32.30
N VAL A 6 -13.10 -5.51 -32.20
CA VAL A 6 -12.37 -5.94 -31.01
C VAL A 6 -12.33 -4.72 -30.08
N SER A 7 -13.34 -4.58 -29.22
CA SER A 7 -13.28 -3.64 -28.09
C SER A 7 -12.55 -4.32 -26.94
N GLY A 8 -11.25 -4.06 -26.83
CA GLY A 8 -10.44 -4.34 -25.67
C GLY A 8 -9.35 -3.30 -25.68
N LEU A 9 -9.44 -2.31 -24.79
CA LEU A 9 -8.52 -1.18 -24.71
C LEU A 9 -7.19 -1.68 -24.09
N TRP A 10 -6.41 -2.45 -24.85
CA TRP A 10 -5.00 -2.62 -24.53
C TRP A 10 -4.31 -1.30 -24.87
N ARG A 11 -4.19 -0.41 -23.88
CA ARG A 11 -3.33 0.77 -23.99
C ARG A 11 -1.89 0.24 -24.12
N TYR A 12 -1.29 0.39 -25.29
CA TYR A 12 0.15 0.27 -25.43
C TYR A 12 0.79 1.36 -24.55
N THR A 13 1.54 0.94 -23.54
CA THR A 13 2.31 1.83 -22.69
C THR A 13 3.60 2.20 -23.40
N GLU A 14 3.79 3.49 -23.71
CA GLU A 14 5.09 4.00 -24.13
C GLU A 14 5.96 4.16 -22.89
N LEU A 15 6.76 3.12 -22.58
CA LEU A 15 7.86 3.26 -21.63
C LEU A 15 8.86 4.27 -22.20
N SER A 16 9.36 5.18 -21.37
CA SER A 16 10.46 6.05 -21.79
C SER A 16 11.67 5.21 -22.20
N GLN A 17 12.42 5.66 -23.21
CA GLN A 17 13.61 4.94 -23.69
C GLN A 17 14.62 4.64 -22.55
N GLU A 18 14.72 5.54 -21.56
CA GLU A 18 15.54 5.35 -20.35
C GLU A 18 15.14 4.12 -19.51
N ILE A 19 13.85 3.83 -19.39
CA ILE A 19 13.33 2.64 -18.69
C ILE A 19 13.62 1.38 -19.50
N ILE A 20 13.48 1.47 -20.83
CA ILE A 20 13.77 0.35 -21.74
C ILE A 20 15.25 0.00 -21.68
N ASP A 21 16.13 1.02 -21.67
CA ASP A 21 17.58 0.85 -21.70
C ASP A 21 18.14 0.40 -20.35
N SER A 22 17.56 0.87 -19.23
CA SER A 22 17.97 0.45 -17.88
C SER A 22 17.43 -0.93 -17.49
N GLY A 23 16.34 -1.39 -18.11
CA GLY A 23 15.62 -2.59 -17.69
C GLY A 23 14.99 -2.46 -16.30
N TRP A 24 14.89 -1.24 -15.76
CA TRP A 24 14.45 -0.93 -14.40
C TRP A 24 13.23 -0.01 -14.42
N LEU A 25 12.18 -0.40 -13.70
CA LEU A 25 10.90 0.32 -13.66
C LEU A 25 10.76 1.23 -12.43
N GLY A 26 11.69 1.15 -11.48
CA GLY A 26 11.72 1.95 -10.26
C GLY A 26 12.50 3.25 -10.41
N LYS A 27 12.43 4.13 -9.40
CA LYS A 27 13.36 5.27 -9.29
C LYS A 27 14.70 4.78 -8.73
N GLU A 28 15.70 5.67 -8.67
CA GLU A 28 16.90 5.40 -7.87
C GLU A 28 16.50 5.16 -6.41
N GLY A 29 17.25 4.27 -5.75
CA GLY A 29 17.05 4.00 -4.34
C GLY A 29 17.33 5.23 -3.48
N ALA A 30 16.53 5.43 -2.45
CA ALA A 30 16.70 6.53 -1.50
C ALA A 30 17.98 6.38 -0.68
N LEU A 31 18.65 7.50 -0.46
CA LEU A 31 19.79 7.61 0.43
C LEU A 31 19.34 7.62 1.90
N GLU A 32 20.24 7.23 2.80
CA GLU A 32 19.95 7.20 4.24
C GLU A 32 19.51 8.56 4.78
N ASP A 33 20.15 9.65 4.33
CA ASP A 33 19.82 11.01 4.76
C ASP A 33 18.43 11.46 4.30
N GLU A 34 17.96 11.00 3.13
CA GLU A 34 16.62 11.30 2.60
C GLU A 34 15.54 10.57 3.40
N ILE A 35 15.82 9.32 3.77
CA ILE A 35 14.95 8.53 4.65
C ILE A 35 14.86 9.18 6.02
N LEU A 36 15.99 9.53 6.64
CA LEU A 36 16.03 10.20 7.95
C LEU A 36 15.30 11.55 7.92
N ALA A 37 15.43 12.32 6.85
CA ALA A 37 14.70 13.57 6.68
C ALA A 37 13.17 13.33 6.59
N THR A 38 12.75 12.25 5.94
CA THR A 38 11.34 11.87 5.83
C THR A 38 10.78 11.37 7.16
N GLU A 39 11.53 10.53 7.87
CA GLU A 39 11.22 10.09 9.22
C GLU A 39 11.06 11.28 10.17
N ALA A 40 11.97 12.26 10.11
CA ALA A 40 11.87 13.49 10.88
C ALA A 40 10.65 14.35 10.47
N ARG A 41 10.32 14.43 9.18
CA ARG A 41 9.14 15.13 8.66
C ARG A 41 7.84 14.50 9.16
N LEU A 42 7.78 13.18 9.20
CA LEU A 42 6.61 12.41 9.62
C LEU A 42 6.53 12.24 11.14
N GLY A 43 7.65 12.39 11.86
CA GLY A 43 7.74 12.19 13.30
C GLY A 43 7.77 10.72 13.72
N ILE A 44 8.22 9.82 12.84
CA ILE A 44 8.24 8.36 13.04
C ILE A 44 9.51 7.74 12.51
N GLU A 45 9.81 6.51 12.95
CA GLU A 45 10.78 5.63 12.29
C GLU A 45 10.02 4.66 11.39
N LEU A 46 10.41 4.55 10.12
CA LEU A 46 9.76 3.67 9.15
C LEU A 46 10.09 2.20 9.45
N PRO A 47 9.15 1.27 9.22
CA PRO A 47 9.40 -0.14 9.48
C PRO A 47 10.55 -0.69 8.60
N PRO A 48 11.42 -1.56 9.13
CA PRO A 48 12.69 -1.93 8.46
C PRO A 48 12.52 -2.45 7.03
N SER A 49 11.50 -3.26 6.76
CA SER A 49 11.27 -3.81 5.44
C SER A 49 10.87 -2.76 4.41
N TYR A 50 10.11 -1.75 4.81
CA TYR A 50 9.75 -0.63 3.95
C TYR A 50 10.94 0.31 3.73
N ARG A 51 11.75 0.56 4.77
CA ARG A 51 13.04 1.27 4.64
C ARG A 51 13.94 0.61 3.61
N ASN A 52 14.07 -0.72 3.67
CA ASN A 52 14.88 -1.50 2.73
C ASN A 52 14.33 -1.42 1.31
N PHE A 53 13.01 -1.44 1.13
CA PHE A 53 12.39 -1.22 -0.18
C PHE A 53 12.74 0.15 -0.75
N LEU A 54 12.64 1.22 0.06
CA LEU A 54 12.96 2.58 -0.36
C LEU A 54 14.43 2.74 -0.78
N LYS A 55 15.36 2.06 -0.10
CA LYS A 55 16.79 2.00 -0.47
C LYS A 55 17.05 1.29 -1.80
N VAL A 56 16.15 0.41 -2.22
CA VAL A 56 16.23 -0.26 -3.53
C VAL A 56 15.55 0.59 -4.60
N THR A 57 14.39 1.19 -4.28
CA THR A 57 13.63 2.05 -5.18
C THR A 57 12.87 3.09 -4.37
N ASN A 58 13.14 4.39 -4.58
CA ASN A 58 12.40 5.46 -3.94
C ASN A 58 11.01 5.61 -4.60
N GLY A 59 10.12 4.64 -4.37
CA GLY A 59 8.81 4.57 -5.02
C GLY A 59 8.85 3.92 -6.40
N TRP A 60 7.66 3.69 -6.96
CA TRP A 60 7.48 3.03 -8.25
C TRP A 60 6.21 3.56 -8.93
N ASN A 61 6.39 4.25 -10.06
CA ASN A 61 5.30 4.95 -10.76
C ASN A 61 4.47 4.09 -11.72
N ASN A 62 4.46 2.76 -11.62
CA ASN A 62 3.86 1.94 -12.68
C ASN A 62 2.39 1.57 -12.47
N TRP A 63 1.55 2.59 -12.54
CA TRP A 63 0.09 2.49 -12.69
C TRP A 63 -0.36 1.62 -13.88
N GLN A 64 0.53 1.40 -14.86
CA GLN A 64 0.16 0.98 -16.21
C GLN A 64 0.32 -0.53 -16.45
N LEU A 65 0.86 -1.28 -15.47
CA LEU A 65 0.98 -2.75 -15.51
C LEU A 65 0.06 -3.47 -14.50
N GLY A 66 -0.91 -2.78 -13.91
CA GLY A 66 -1.82 -3.38 -12.92
C GLY A 66 -1.15 -3.70 -11.58
N VAL A 67 0.01 -3.10 -11.31
CA VAL A 67 0.69 -3.11 -10.01
C VAL A 67 0.42 -1.77 -9.34
N LEU A 68 0.09 -1.77 -8.05
CA LEU A 68 -0.05 -0.53 -7.28
C LEU A 68 1.27 0.25 -7.31
N GLY A 69 1.18 1.53 -7.70
CA GLY A 69 2.33 2.42 -7.68
C GLY A 69 2.67 2.85 -6.26
N PHE A 70 3.94 2.72 -5.86
CA PHE A 70 4.43 3.15 -4.56
C PHE A 70 4.89 4.61 -4.60
N TYR A 71 4.55 5.37 -3.56
CA TYR A 71 5.02 6.73 -3.40
C TYR A 71 6.53 6.78 -3.18
N SER A 72 7.13 7.86 -3.65
CA SER A 72 8.47 8.27 -3.21
C SER A 72 8.39 8.89 -1.82
N LEU A 73 9.53 8.97 -1.14
CA LEU A 73 9.69 9.55 0.20
C LEU A 73 9.00 10.91 0.36
N GLU A 74 9.04 11.74 -0.68
CA GLU A 74 8.45 13.09 -0.68
C GLU A 74 6.90 13.05 -0.64
N ASP A 75 6.30 12.00 -1.18
CA ASP A 75 4.86 11.86 -1.39
C ASP A 75 4.16 11.03 -0.30
N ILE A 76 4.93 10.28 0.52
CA ILE A 76 4.38 9.52 1.64
C ILE A 76 3.74 10.48 2.65
N ILE A 77 2.52 10.15 3.05
CA ILE A 77 1.64 11.02 3.82
C ILE A 77 0.73 10.24 4.75
N TRP A 78 0.33 10.84 5.87
CA TRP A 78 -0.70 10.27 6.74
C TRP A 78 -2.04 10.20 6.00
N PHE A 79 -2.70 9.03 6.04
CA PHE A 79 -3.89 8.75 5.24
C PHE A 79 -5.00 9.79 5.44
N ARG A 80 -5.24 10.18 6.69
CA ARG A 80 -6.22 11.22 7.07
C ARG A 80 -6.03 12.58 6.41
N GLN A 81 -4.82 12.92 5.95
CA GLN A 81 -4.56 14.26 5.39
C GLN A 81 -5.19 14.46 4.01
N ASN A 82 -5.35 13.38 3.24
CA ASN A 82 -5.91 13.44 1.89
C ASN A 82 -7.21 12.64 1.72
N ASN A 83 -7.58 11.83 2.72
CA ASN A 83 -8.70 10.89 2.62
C ASN A 83 -9.63 10.95 3.84
N SER A 84 -9.79 12.14 4.45
CA SER A 84 -10.73 12.33 5.58
C SER A 84 -12.14 11.85 5.24
N ASP A 85 -12.61 12.11 4.02
CA ASP A 85 -13.94 11.72 3.57
C ASP A 85 -14.14 10.18 3.59
N TRP A 86 -13.06 9.42 3.35
CA TRP A 86 -13.11 7.96 3.41
C TRP A 86 -13.22 7.48 4.86
N ILE A 87 -12.47 8.11 5.76
CA ILE A 87 -12.51 7.79 7.20
C ILE A 87 -13.90 8.12 7.75
N GLU A 88 -14.44 9.29 7.45
CA GLU A 88 -15.78 9.71 7.86
C GLU A 88 -16.85 8.73 7.38
N THR A 89 -16.76 8.27 6.12
CA THR A 89 -17.71 7.29 5.58
C THR A 89 -17.72 5.96 6.36
N TYR A 90 -16.55 5.48 6.80
CA TYR A 90 -16.47 4.27 7.63
C TYR A 90 -16.92 4.52 9.06
N LEU A 91 -16.55 5.65 9.66
CA LEU A 91 -16.94 5.99 11.03
C LEU A 91 -18.46 6.21 11.16
N ASP A 92 -19.09 6.86 10.18
CA ASP A 92 -20.55 7.06 10.16
C ASP A 92 -21.31 5.74 9.98
N GLY A 93 -20.67 4.73 9.39
CA GLY A 93 -21.22 3.40 9.17
C GLY A 93 -20.95 2.41 10.31
N SER A 94 -20.04 2.72 11.24
CA SER A 94 -19.70 1.88 12.39
C SER A 94 -20.47 2.32 13.64
N ASP A 95 -21.18 1.39 14.28
CA ASP A 95 -21.75 1.62 15.61
C ASP A 95 -20.65 1.36 16.68
N ASP A 96 -20.75 2.00 17.85
CA ASP A 96 -19.80 1.80 18.97
C ASP A 96 -19.72 0.33 19.45
N GLU A 97 -20.69 -0.52 19.08
CA GLU A 97 -20.72 -1.95 19.36
C GLU A 97 -19.90 -2.78 18.35
N ASP A 98 -19.42 -2.18 17.24
CA ASP A 98 -18.63 -2.83 16.18
C ASP A 98 -17.11 -2.87 16.49
N GLN A 99 -16.71 -2.68 17.74
CA GLN A 99 -15.29 -2.79 18.12
C GLN A 99 -14.79 -4.22 17.92
N VAL A 100 -13.88 -4.39 16.98
CA VAL A 100 -13.24 -5.68 16.68
C VAL A 100 -12.27 -6.04 17.79
N ASP A 101 -12.57 -7.11 18.53
CA ASP A 101 -11.70 -7.59 19.60
C ASP A 101 -10.39 -8.22 19.08
N ASP A 102 -9.47 -8.55 19.98
CA ASP A 102 -8.18 -9.13 19.60
C ASP A 102 -8.33 -10.54 18.99
N GLU A 103 -9.32 -11.32 19.40
CA GLU A 103 -9.53 -12.70 18.93
C GLU A 103 -9.92 -12.72 17.46
N ASP A 104 -10.73 -11.75 17.03
CA ASP A 104 -11.14 -11.55 15.65
C ASP A 104 -10.11 -10.73 14.85
N TYR A 105 -9.47 -9.74 15.47
CA TYR A 105 -8.53 -8.85 14.78
C TYR A 105 -7.24 -9.56 14.34
N PHE A 106 -6.64 -10.40 15.19
CA PHE A 106 -5.31 -10.97 14.93
C PHE A 106 -5.32 -12.23 14.05
N ILE A 107 -6.40 -12.45 13.29
CA ILE A 107 -6.50 -13.53 12.30
C ILE A 107 -5.88 -13.07 10.98
N TYR A 108 -4.70 -13.59 10.64
CA TYR A 108 -4.01 -13.28 9.38
C TYR A 108 -4.12 -14.41 8.34
N GLY A 109 -3.95 -14.05 7.07
CA GLY A 109 -3.95 -15.01 5.96
C GLY A 109 -5.35 -15.39 5.48
N LYS A 110 -5.55 -16.66 5.10
CA LYS A 110 -6.75 -17.09 4.35
C LYS A 110 -8.05 -17.07 5.15
N LEU A 111 -7.96 -17.06 6.48
CA LEU A 111 -9.10 -17.08 7.38
C LEU A 111 -9.46 -15.68 7.89
N GLN A 112 -8.68 -14.68 7.52
CA GLN A 112 -8.95 -13.29 7.87
C GLN A 112 -10.30 -12.86 7.30
N ASP A 113 -11.10 -12.20 8.13
CA ASP A 113 -12.22 -11.40 7.66
C ASP A 113 -11.72 -9.97 7.36
N GLU A 114 -11.94 -9.53 6.12
CA GLU A 114 -11.47 -8.23 5.63
C GLU A 114 -12.38 -7.07 6.11
N TYR A 115 -13.60 -7.38 6.59
CA TYR A 115 -14.50 -6.39 7.19
C TYR A 115 -14.22 -6.18 8.68
N SER A 116 -13.62 -7.17 9.35
CA SER A 116 -13.30 -7.13 10.78
C SER A 116 -11.96 -6.42 11.04
N PHE A 117 -11.90 -5.10 10.80
CA PHE A 117 -10.76 -4.25 11.15
C PHE A 117 -11.18 -3.04 12.00
N ARG A 118 -10.23 -2.47 12.73
CA ARG A 118 -10.43 -1.30 13.59
C ARG A 118 -10.36 -0.02 12.75
N VAL A 119 -11.52 0.56 12.47
CA VAL A 119 -11.67 1.74 11.62
C VAL A 119 -10.86 2.92 12.17
N GLU A 120 -10.78 3.05 13.49
CA GLU A 120 -10.03 4.12 14.17
C GLU A 120 -8.53 4.15 13.82
N TYR A 121 -7.96 3.03 13.36
CA TYR A 121 -6.55 2.98 12.95
C TYR A 121 -6.29 3.67 11.59
N LEU A 122 -7.33 3.97 10.80
CA LEU A 122 -7.18 4.76 9.57
C LEU A 122 -6.66 6.18 9.84
N GLU A 123 -6.92 6.73 11.04
CA GLU A 123 -6.46 8.07 11.44
C GLU A 123 -4.93 8.16 11.58
N SER A 124 -4.28 7.07 12.00
CA SER A 124 -2.82 7.01 12.18
C SER A 124 -2.11 6.23 11.07
N ALA A 125 -2.84 5.62 10.14
CA ALA A 125 -2.25 4.86 9.05
C ALA A 125 -1.46 5.76 8.07
N LEU A 126 -0.29 5.29 7.64
CA LEU A 126 0.58 5.96 6.68
C LEU A 126 0.32 5.44 5.27
N GLN A 127 -0.10 6.30 4.34
CA GLN A 127 -0.32 5.90 2.95
C GLN A 127 0.99 5.90 2.17
N ILE A 128 1.32 4.75 1.56
CA ILE A 128 2.57 4.54 0.83
C ILE A 128 2.38 4.23 -0.65
N SER A 129 1.14 4.22 -1.14
CA SER A 129 0.82 4.01 -2.55
C SER A 129 -0.15 5.04 -3.10
N MET A 130 -0.11 5.18 -4.42
CA MET A 130 -1.20 5.81 -5.17
C MET A 130 -2.48 4.99 -5.01
N ALA A 131 -3.64 5.65 -5.06
CA ALA A 131 -4.95 5.00 -5.05
C ALA A 131 -5.30 4.46 -6.43
N GLN A 132 -5.46 3.14 -6.61
CA GLN A 132 -5.83 2.49 -7.87
C GLN A 132 -7.11 1.68 -7.69
N GLU A 133 -8.12 1.92 -8.54
CA GLU A 133 -9.43 1.23 -8.43
C GLU A 133 -10.01 1.26 -7.01
N SER A 134 -9.83 2.39 -6.32
CA SER A 134 -10.18 2.61 -4.91
C SER A 134 -9.44 1.74 -3.89
N GLU A 135 -8.30 1.15 -4.27
CA GLU A 135 -7.37 0.45 -3.36
C GLU A 135 -6.14 1.31 -3.07
N VAL A 136 -5.74 1.38 -1.81
CA VAL A 136 -4.48 1.99 -1.35
C VAL A 136 -3.73 1.01 -0.44
N ILE A 137 -2.40 1.16 -0.38
CA ILE A 137 -1.57 0.49 0.60
C ILE A 137 -1.26 1.45 1.73
N LEU A 138 -1.56 1.01 2.95
CA LEU A 138 -1.28 1.72 4.18
C LEU A 138 -0.32 0.91 5.06
N LEU A 139 0.44 1.60 5.90
CA LEU A 139 1.19 1.02 7.01
C LEU A 139 0.56 1.50 8.32
N ASN A 140 0.13 0.56 9.15
CA ASN A 140 -0.56 0.82 10.41
C ASN A 140 0.44 0.79 11.58
N PRO A 141 0.78 1.93 12.20
CA PRO A 141 1.72 1.98 13.31
C PRO A 141 1.14 1.46 14.65
N GLU A 142 -0.19 1.29 14.77
CA GLU A 142 -0.84 0.85 16.02
C GLU A 142 -0.56 -0.63 16.30
N ILE A 143 -0.28 -1.41 15.26
CA ILE A 143 0.00 -2.84 15.37
C ILE A 143 1.41 -3.12 14.88
N ILE A 144 2.27 -3.50 15.81
CA ILE A 144 3.70 -3.76 15.56
C ILE A 144 3.99 -5.24 15.79
N HIS A 145 4.49 -5.90 14.75
CA HIS A 145 5.00 -7.27 14.81
C HIS A 145 6.53 -7.21 14.84
N GLU A 146 7.11 -7.44 16.02
CA GLU A 146 8.53 -7.24 16.32
C GLU A 146 8.98 -5.78 16.13
N GLN A 147 9.33 -5.40 14.91
CA GLN A 147 9.75 -4.04 14.50
C GLN A 147 9.01 -3.57 13.23
N GLU A 148 8.17 -4.43 12.66
CA GLU A 148 7.44 -4.15 11.44
C GLU A 148 6.04 -3.64 11.79
N TRP A 149 5.61 -2.62 11.08
CA TRP A 149 4.22 -2.18 11.13
C TRP A 149 3.37 -3.12 10.30
N GLU A 150 2.15 -3.35 10.75
CA GLU A 150 1.16 -4.07 9.98
C GLU A 150 0.90 -3.35 8.64
N ALA A 151 0.90 -4.10 7.54
CA ALA A 151 0.64 -3.56 6.21
C ALA A 151 -0.79 -3.88 5.78
N TRP A 152 -1.46 -2.88 5.23
CA TRP A 152 -2.86 -2.94 4.85
C TRP A 152 -2.98 -2.74 3.35
N ILE A 153 -3.76 -3.60 2.70
CA ILE A 153 -4.37 -3.30 1.42
C ILE A 153 -5.81 -2.90 1.75
N PHE A 154 -6.10 -1.61 1.62
CA PHE A 154 -7.38 -1.03 1.99
C PHE A 154 -8.16 -0.64 0.73
N SER A 155 -9.42 -1.06 0.67
CA SER A 155 -10.38 -0.62 -0.33
C SER A 155 -11.65 -0.12 0.36
N ASP A 156 -12.14 1.02 -0.10
CA ASP A 156 -13.37 1.67 0.36
C ASP A 156 -14.67 0.84 0.20
N HIS A 157 -14.61 -0.26 -0.54
CA HIS A 157 -15.77 -1.11 -0.84
C HIS A 157 -15.63 -2.55 -0.35
N ILE A 158 -14.43 -2.98 0.02
CA ILE A 158 -14.11 -4.38 0.38
C ILE A 158 -13.65 -4.49 1.84
N GLY A 159 -13.02 -3.46 2.38
CA GLY A 159 -12.41 -3.47 3.71
C GLY A 159 -10.88 -3.55 3.65
N VAL A 160 -10.27 -4.19 4.63
CA VAL A 160 -8.82 -4.23 4.81
C VAL A 160 -8.31 -5.66 4.79
N LYS A 161 -7.38 -5.93 3.87
CA LYS A 161 -6.53 -7.12 3.94
C LYS A 161 -5.22 -6.80 4.63
N ARG A 162 -5.02 -7.38 5.81
CA ARG A 162 -3.87 -7.13 6.71
C ARG A 162 -2.77 -8.17 6.57
N TYR A 163 -1.54 -7.74 6.78
CA TYR A 163 -0.31 -8.52 6.79
C TYR A 163 0.57 -8.06 7.94
N CYS A 164 1.33 -8.97 8.55
CA CYS A 164 2.17 -8.63 9.70
C CYS A 164 3.33 -7.68 9.37
N SER A 165 3.66 -7.53 8.08
CA SER A 165 4.67 -6.56 7.63
C SER A 165 4.49 -6.18 6.16
N PHE A 166 5.14 -5.08 5.76
CA PHE A 166 5.26 -4.72 4.35
C PHE A 166 5.96 -5.81 3.53
N SER A 167 7.03 -6.42 4.04
CA SER A 167 7.72 -7.52 3.33
C SER A 167 6.80 -8.71 3.06
N GLU A 168 5.98 -9.10 4.03
CA GLU A 168 5.04 -10.21 3.88
C GLU A 168 3.98 -9.88 2.83
N MET A 169 3.42 -8.67 2.86
CA MET A 169 2.46 -8.20 1.86
C MET A 169 3.05 -8.31 0.45
N ILE A 170 4.28 -7.82 0.24
CA ILE A 170 4.97 -7.87 -1.06
C ILE A 170 5.22 -9.32 -1.51
N GLN A 171 5.65 -10.21 -0.60
CA GLN A 171 5.88 -11.62 -0.89
C GLN A 171 4.58 -12.34 -1.28
N ARG A 172 3.50 -12.14 -0.51
CA ARG A 172 2.21 -12.80 -0.75
C ARG A 172 1.44 -12.24 -1.94
N ARG A 173 1.64 -10.98 -2.30
CA ARG A 173 1.06 -10.35 -3.49
C ARG A 173 1.76 -10.79 -4.79
N GLY A 174 2.92 -11.43 -4.70
CA GLY A 174 3.65 -11.95 -5.88
C GLY A 174 4.55 -10.92 -6.57
N LEU A 175 4.99 -9.88 -5.87
CA LEU A 175 6.05 -8.97 -6.37
C LEU A 175 7.46 -9.54 -6.18
N VAL A 176 7.56 -10.73 -5.59
CA VAL A 176 8.80 -11.52 -5.49
C VAL A 176 8.50 -12.93 -6.01
N ASN A 177 8.75 -13.11 -7.32
CA ASN A 177 8.88 -14.36 -8.08
C ASN A 177 8.14 -15.62 -7.56
N GLU A 178 7.09 -16.04 -8.27
CA GLU A 178 6.62 -17.45 -8.29
C GLU A 178 7.54 -18.40 -9.09
N TRP A 179 8.83 -18.08 -9.21
CA TRP A 179 9.84 -18.92 -9.86
C TRP A 179 11.13 -18.96 -9.02
N VAL A 180 11.06 -19.66 -7.88
CA VAL A 180 12.18 -20.39 -7.28
C VAL A 180 11.68 -21.77 -6.89
#